data_AF-A0A9X1TPC0-F1
#
_entry.id   AF-A0A9X1TPC0-F1
#
_cell.length_a   1.000
_cell.length_b   1.000
_cell.length_c   1.000
_cell.angle_alpha   90.00
_cell.angle_beta   90.00
_cell.angle_gamma   90.00
#
_symmetry.space_group_name_H-M   'P 1'
#
loop_
_entity.id
_entity.type
_entity.pdbx_description
1 polymer ?
#
loop_
_entity_poly.entity_id
_entity_poly.type
_entity_poly.pdbx_seq_one_letter_code
_entity_poly.pdbx_strand_id
1 'polypeptide(L)'
;MASEYGTPPGGRAGPPGSPGWRDALTADVRGTDVARATRALLAFTYDEPEREATEELLSECLDPAGSAVDPQVRALAVTCVGHVARIHGEVGPDLVARVRGLLQDPVLGGRAEDALDDVASFAPHALEPKRGTD
;
A
#
# COMPACT_ATOMS: atom_id res chain seq x y z
N MET A 1 -29.52 -2.45 -18.29
CA MET A 1 -28.60 -3.61 -18.20
C MET A 1 -27.51 -3.25 -17.21
N ALA A 2 -27.69 -3.63 -15.94
CA ALA A 2 -26.67 -3.47 -14.91
C ALA A 2 -25.81 -4.74 -14.89
N SER A 3 -24.50 -4.55 -14.93
CA SER A 3 -23.50 -5.62 -14.96
C SER A 3 -23.54 -6.46 -13.68
N GLU A 4 -23.69 -7.77 -13.85
CA GLU A 4 -23.59 -8.77 -12.80
C GLU A 4 -22.13 -8.96 -12.38
N TYR A 5 -21.65 -8.11 -11.46
CA TYR A 5 -20.51 -8.45 -10.61
C TYR A 5 -21.06 -8.95 -9.28
N GLY A 6 -20.85 -10.24 -9.02
CA GLY A 6 -21.35 -10.94 -7.85
C GLY A 6 -21.04 -10.22 -6.54
N THR A 7 -22.03 -10.22 -5.65
CA THR A 7 -21.88 -9.76 -4.27
C THR A 7 -20.89 -10.68 -3.53
N PRO A 8 -19.82 -10.17 -2.91
CA PRO A 8 -18.94 -11.02 -2.10
C PRO A 8 -19.62 -11.38 -0.77
N PRO A 9 -19.28 -12.53 -0.17
CA PRO A 9 -19.77 -12.91 1.14
C PRO A 9 -19.00 -12.14 2.22
N GLY A 10 -19.70 -11.22 2.88
CA GLY A 10 -19.15 -10.41 3.97
C GLY A 10 -20.00 -9.17 4.11
N GLY A 11 -20.64 -8.98 5.27
CA GLY A 11 -21.52 -7.84 5.53
C GLY A 11 -20.86 -6.54 5.07
N ARG A 12 -21.63 -5.70 4.37
CA ARG A 12 -21.14 -4.48 3.70
C ARG A 12 -20.13 -3.79 4.60
N ALA A 13 -18.85 -3.90 4.24
CA ALA A 13 -17.83 -2.98 4.69
C ALA A 13 -18.46 -1.59 4.60
N GLY A 14 -18.39 -0.81 5.68
CA GLY A 14 -18.99 0.52 5.71
C GLY A 14 -18.44 1.42 4.59
N PRO A 15 -18.79 2.71 4.55
CA PRO A 15 -18.16 3.60 3.58
C PRO A 15 -16.62 3.57 3.72
N PRO A 16 -15.85 3.87 2.65
CA PRO A 16 -14.40 3.97 2.74
C PRO A 16 -13.93 4.85 3.90
N GLY A 17 -12.86 4.44 4.57
CA GLY A 17 -12.36 5.09 5.79
C GLY A 17 -13.12 4.75 7.08
N SER A 18 -14.26 4.06 7.02
CA SER A 18 -14.93 3.61 8.25
C SER A 18 -14.17 2.45 8.92
N PRO A 19 -14.25 2.29 10.27
CA PRO A 19 -13.56 1.21 10.97
C PRO A 19 -13.89 -0.18 10.40
N GLY A 20 -15.18 -0.48 10.18
CA GLY A 20 -15.59 -1.77 9.63
C GLY A 20 -15.13 -2.00 8.18
N TRP A 21 -14.86 -0.94 7.42
CA TRP A 21 -14.26 -1.05 6.09
C TRP A 21 -12.76 -1.32 6.17
N ARG A 22 -12.04 -0.57 7.02
CA ARG A 22 -10.59 -0.76 7.24
C ARG A 22 -10.31 -2.17 7.76
N ASP A 23 -11.08 -2.63 8.74
CA ASP A 23 -10.95 -3.96 9.35
C ASP A 23 -11.17 -5.06 8.31
N ALA A 24 -12.21 -4.93 7.49
CA ALA A 24 -12.53 -5.91 6.46
C ALA A 24 -11.44 -6.01 5.39
N LEU A 25 -10.96 -4.88 4.87
CA LEU A 25 -9.91 -4.90 3.85
C LEU A 25 -8.56 -5.35 4.42
N THR A 26 -8.22 -4.93 5.64
CA THR A 26 -6.99 -5.39 6.31
C THR A 26 -7.02 -6.90 6.54
N ALA A 27 -8.17 -7.45 6.97
CA ALA A 27 -8.34 -8.89 7.09
C ALA A 27 -8.17 -9.62 5.75
N ASP A 28 -8.64 -9.02 4.65
CA ASP A 28 -8.51 -9.57 3.30
C ASP A 28 -7.06 -9.54 2.82
N VAL A 29 -6.31 -8.46 3.08
CA VAL A 29 -4.88 -8.35 2.76
C VAL A 29 -4.05 -9.39 3.52
N ARG A 30 -4.41 -9.67 4.78
CA ARG A 30 -3.76 -10.69 5.62
C ARG A 30 -4.24 -12.12 5.32
N GLY A 31 -5.23 -12.28 4.45
CA GLY A 31 -5.81 -13.57 4.09
C GLY A 31 -4.92 -14.39 3.16
N THR A 32 -5.30 -15.64 2.94
CA THR A 32 -4.58 -16.58 2.05
C THR A 32 -5.05 -16.54 0.60
N ASP A 33 -6.17 -15.88 0.31
CA ASP A 33 -6.66 -15.67 -1.06
C ASP A 33 -5.96 -14.46 -1.69
N VAL A 34 -4.95 -14.74 -2.50
CA VAL A 34 -4.13 -13.71 -3.17
C VAL A 34 -5.00 -12.76 -4.00
N ALA A 35 -5.99 -13.25 -4.73
CA ALA A 35 -6.83 -12.40 -5.58
C ALA A 35 -7.70 -11.46 -4.74
N ARG A 36 -8.17 -11.93 -3.58
CA ARG A 36 -8.89 -11.09 -2.63
C ARG A 36 -7.96 -10.07 -1.97
N ALA A 37 -6.79 -10.49 -1.52
CA ALA A 37 -5.78 -9.63 -0.91
C ALA A 37 -5.32 -8.50 -1.85
N THR A 38 -5.01 -8.81 -3.12
CA THR A 38 -4.62 -7.81 -4.13
C THR A 38 -5.72 -6.78 -4.36
N ARG A 39 -6.99 -7.21 -4.49
CA ARG A 39 -8.12 -6.27 -4.65
C ARG A 39 -8.33 -5.41 -3.41
N ALA A 40 -8.20 -6.00 -2.23
CA ALA A 40 -8.33 -5.28 -0.97
C ALA A 40 -7.23 -4.24 -0.81
N LEU A 41 -5.97 -4.57 -1.13
CA LEU A 41 -4.86 -3.63 -1.05
C LEU A 41 -5.02 -2.45 -2.03
N LEU A 42 -5.49 -2.72 -3.25
CA LEU A 42 -5.82 -1.66 -4.23
C LEU A 42 -6.97 -0.79 -3.73
N ALA A 43 -8.08 -1.38 -3.30
CA ALA A 43 -9.22 -0.63 -2.76
C ALA A 43 -8.80 0.23 -1.56
N PHE A 44 -7.98 -0.33 -0.65
CA PHE A 44 -7.43 0.42 0.46
C PHE A 44 -6.61 1.61 -0.04
N THR A 45 -5.68 1.38 -0.97
CA THR A 45 -4.81 2.43 -1.52
C THR A 45 -5.56 3.56 -2.23
N TYR A 46 -6.65 3.26 -2.93
CA TYR A 46 -7.39 4.24 -3.73
C TYR A 46 -8.52 4.94 -2.97
N ASP A 47 -9.17 4.26 -2.02
CA ASP A 47 -10.40 4.74 -1.40
C ASP A 47 -10.23 5.13 0.08
N GLU A 48 -9.10 4.79 0.73
CA GLU A 48 -8.82 5.23 2.10
C GLU A 48 -8.47 6.73 2.13
N PRO A 49 -9.28 7.58 2.80
CA PRO A 49 -8.99 9.01 2.89
C PRO A 49 -7.77 9.36 3.76
N GLU A 50 -7.46 8.56 4.78
CA GLU A 50 -6.34 8.80 5.68
C GLU A 50 -5.06 8.14 5.15
N ARG A 51 -4.16 8.97 4.60
CA ARG A 51 -2.87 8.53 4.04
C ARG A 51 -2.11 7.63 5.02
N GLU A 52 -2.05 8.03 6.28
CA GLU A 52 -1.31 7.33 7.34
C GLU A 52 -1.79 5.88 7.50
N ALA A 53 -3.09 5.62 7.44
CA ALA A 53 -3.63 4.27 7.52
C ALA A 53 -3.18 3.40 6.33
N THR A 54 -3.10 3.99 5.13
CA THR A 54 -2.58 3.31 3.93
C THR A 54 -1.11 3.00 4.09
N GLU A 55 -0.31 3.96 4.56
CA GLU A 55 1.13 3.77 4.77
C GLU A 55 1.43 2.72 5.84
N GLU A 56 0.62 2.63 6.91
CA GLU A 56 0.73 1.61 7.94
C GLU A 56 0.52 0.19 7.35
N LEU A 57 -0.55 0.00 6.58
CA LEU A 57 -0.84 -1.30 5.94
C LEU A 57 0.24 -1.68 4.91
N LEU A 58 0.73 -0.72 4.13
CA LEU A 58 1.83 -0.95 3.19
C LEU A 58 3.14 -1.29 3.94
N SER A 59 3.41 -0.62 5.05
CA SER A 59 4.58 -0.90 5.88
C SER A 59 4.54 -2.32 6.45
N GLU A 60 3.36 -2.79 6.89
CA GLU A 60 3.15 -4.17 7.31
C GLU A 60 3.40 -5.16 6.17
N CYS A 61 2.86 -4.90 4.98
CA CYS A 61 3.05 -5.75 3.81
C CYS A 61 4.53 -5.86 3.37
N LEU A 62 5.31 -4.82 3.64
CA LEU A 62 6.73 -4.73 3.31
C LEU A 62 7.66 -5.12 4.47
N ASP A 63 7.12 -5.58 5.60
CA ASP A 63 7.93 -6.01 6.73
C ASP A 63 8.65 -7.35 6.44
N PRO A 64 10.00 -7.39 6.43
CA PRO A 64 10.74 -8.64 6.25
C PRO A 64 10.43 -9.69 7.33
N ALA A 65 10.02 -9.27 8.53
CA ALA A 65 9.61 -10.18 9.59
C ALA A 65 8.18 -10.74 9.39
N GLY A 66 7.37 -10.09 8.57
CA GLY A 66 6.00 -10.48 8.24
C GLY A 66 5.95 -11.58 7.18
N SER A 67 6.47 -12.77 7.47
CA SER A 67 6.55 -13.89 6.50
C SER A 67 5.19 -14.48 6.06
N ALA A 68 4.08 -13.87 6.44
CA ALA A 68 2.73 -14.34 6.14
C ALA A 68 2.12 -13.70 4.88
N VAL A 69 2.68 -12.59 4.37
CA VAL A 69 2.15 -11.90 3.19
C VAL A 69 2.64 -12.58 1.92
N ASP A 70 1.71 -12.92 1.03
CA ASP A 70 2.03 -13.55 -0.25
C ASP A 70 2.99 -12.66 -1.07
N PRO A 71 4.01 -13.23 -1.74
CA PRO A 71 4.98 -12.47 -2.52
C PRO A 71 4.36 -11.54 -3.59
N GLN A 72 3.21 -11.90 -4.17
CA GLN A 72 2.51 -11.05 -5.13
C GLN A 72 1.88 -9.83 -4.46
N VAL A 73 1.32 -10.00 -3.26
CA VAL A 73 0.76 -8.91 -2.47
C VAL A 73 1.87 -7.98 -2.00
N ARG A 74 3.00 -8.53 -1.56
CA ARG A 74 4.21 -7.76 -1.20
C ARG A 74 4.74 -6.96 -2.39
N ALA A 75 4.79 -7.56 -3.58
CA ALA A 75 5.21 -6.86 -4.79
C ALA A 75 4.24 -5.73 -5.17
N LEU A 76 2.94 -5.96 -5.05
CA LEU A 76 1.93 -4.93 -5.25
C LEU A 76 2.07 -3.79 -4.23
N ALA A 77 2.36 -4.10 -2.96
CA ALA A 77 2.55 -3.09 -1.93
C ALA A 77 3.65 -2.09 -2.30
N VAL A 78 4.76 -2.55 -2.92
CA VAL A 78 5.80 -1.64 -3.44
C VAL A 78 5.21 -0.68 -4.48
N THR A 79 4.45 -1.20 -5.45
CA THR A 79 3.77 -0.37 -6.47
C THR A 79 2.77 0.62 -5.85
N CYS A 80 2.03 0.19 -4.83
CA CYS A 80 1.08 1.05 -4.12
C CYS A 80 1.75 2.24 -3.41
N VAL A 81 3.03 2.15 -3.02
CA VAL A 81 3.76 3.33 -2.50
C VAL A 81 3.83 4.45 -3.54
N GLY A 82 4.06 4.11 -4.82
CA GLY A 82 4.00 5.08 -5.90
C GLY A 82 2.59 5.67 -6.11
N HIS A 83 1.55 4.87 -5.87
CA HIS A 83 0.17 5.35 -5.89
C HIS A 83 -0.12 6.31 -4.74
N VAL A 84 0.36 6.02 -3.52
CA VAL A 84 0.25 6.95 -2.38
C VAL A 84 0.88 8.29 -2.71
N ALA A 85 2.09 8.30 -3.28
CA ALA A 85 2.75 9.52 -3.73
C ALA A 85 1.89 10.30 -4.73
N ARG A 86 1.31 9.61 -5.72
CA ARG A 86 0.48 10.22 -6.77
C ARG A 86 -0.86 10.77 -6.24
N ILE A 87 -1.49 10.06 -5.31
CA ILE A 87 -2.82 10.39 -4.78
C ILE A 87 -2.73 11.49 -3.73
N HIS A 88 -1.80 11.37 -2.78
CA HIS A 88 -1.70 12.26 -1.63
C HIS A 88 -0.67 13.37 -1.82
N GLY A 89 0.23 13.24 -2.80
CA GLY A 89 1.34 14.18 -3.00
C GLY A 89 2.39 14.11 -1.89
N GLU A 90 2.31 13.12 -1.00
CA GLU A 90 3.14 12.96 0.20
C GLU A 90 3.34 11.47 0.47
N VAL A 91 4.49 11.09 1.01
CA VAL A 91 4.78 9.75 1.53
C VAL A 91 5.64 9.87 2.78
N GLY A 92 5.31 9.11 3.82
CA GLY A 92 6.10 9.04 5.05
C GLY A 92 7.55 8.60 4.82
N PRO A 93 8.54 9.22 5.50
CA PRO A 93 9.96 8.94 5.27
C PRO A 93 10.37 7.51 5.61
N ASP A 94 9.70 6.87 6.57
CA ASP A 94 9.99 5.48 6.96
C ASP A 94 9.58 4.50 5.87
N LEU A 95 8.45 4.75 5.19
CA LEU A 95 7.99 3.96 4.06
C LEU A 95 8.93 4.14 2.85
N VAL A 96 9.37 5.37 2.57
CA VAL A 96 10.40 5.65 1.56
C VAL A 96 11.70 4.91 1.87
N ALA A 97 12.17 4.93 3.12
CA ALA A 97 13.38 4.23 3.54
C ALA A 97 13.25 2.71 3.35
N ARG A 98 12.07 2.16 3.65
CA ARG A 98 11.77 0.74 3.44
C ARG A 98 11.82 0.35 1.97
N VAL A 99 11.23 1.15 1.07
CA VAL A 99 11.30 0.92 -0.38
C VAL A 99 12.74 1.05 -0.89
N ARG A 100 13.52 2.04 -0.43
CA ARG A 100 14.96 2.14 -0.76
C ARG A 100 15.74 0.89 -0.35
N GLY A 101 15.40 0.29 0.78
CA GLY A 101 15.99 -0.97 1.24
C GLY A 101 15.76 -2.15 0.29
N LEU A 102 14.77 -2.07 -0.60
CA LEU A 102 14.43 -3.12 -1.58
C LEU A 102 15.15 -2.97 -2.92
N LEU A 103 15.93 -1.91 -3.15
CA LEU A 103 16.60 -1.68 -4.44
C LEU A 103 17.52 -2.82 -4.88
N GLN A 104 18.10 -3.55 -3.92
CA GLN A 104 18.98 -4.69 -4.21
C GLN A 104 18.25 -6.05 -4.10
N ASP A 105 16.94 -6.06 -3.83
CA ASP A 105 16.13 -7.27 -3.83
C ASP A 105 15.98 -7.76 -5.29
N PRO A 106 16.37 -9.00 -5.63
CA PRO A 106 16.35 -9.49 -7.00
C PRO A 106 14.94 -9.62 -7.60
N VAL A 107 13.90 -9.61 -6.77
CA VAL A 107 12.50 -9.73 -7.19
C VAL A 107 11.80 -8.37 -7.17
N LEU A 108 12.12 -7.54 -6.18
CA LEU A 108 11.43 -6.26 -5.94
C LEU A 108 12.19 -5.02 -6.40
N GLY A 109 13.49 -5.11 -6.71
CA GLY A 109 14.35 -3.97 -7.01
C GLY A 109 13.79 -3.05 -8.10
N GLY A 110 13.41 -3.62 -9.25
CA GLY A 110 12.82 -2.81 -10.34
C GLY A 110 11.49 -2.13 -9.95
N ARG A 111 10.66 -2.76 -9.12
CA ARG A 111 9.44 -2.12 -8.60
C ARG A 111 9.73 -1.04 -7.59
N ALA A 112 10.80 -1.22 -6.80
CA ALA A 112 11.25 -0.21 -5.85
C ALA A 112 11.79 1.02 -6.59
N GLU A 113 12.51 0.83 -7.70
CA GLU A 113 12.91 1.92 -8.61
C GLU A 113 11.68 2.66 -9.13
N ASP A 114 10.71 1.95 -9.73
CA ASP A 114 9.47 2.55 -10.24
C ASP A 114 8.71 3.35 -9.17
N ALA A 115 8.59 2.79 -7.96
CA ALA A 115 7.91 3.46 -6.85
C ALA A 115 8.66 4.71 -6.37
N LEU A 116 10.00 4.68 -6.35
CA LEU A 116 10.80 5.85 -5.98
C LEU A 116 10.77 6.93 -7.06
N ASP A 117 10.69 6.56 -8.33
CA ASP A 117 10.49 7.50 -9.44
C ASP A 117 9.11 8.18 -9.35
N ASP A 118 8.07 7.43 -8.97
CA ASP A 118 6.75 7.99 -8.64
C ASP A 118 6.86 8.98 -7.44
N VAL A 119 7.55 8.60 -6.36
CA VAL A 119 7.78 9.50 -5.21
C VAL A 119 8.53 10.76 -5.63
N ALA A 120 9.58 10.65 -6.44
CA ALA A 120 10.33 11.81 -6.94
C ALA A 120 9.46 12.74 -7.79
N SER A 121 8.52 12.18 -8.55
CA SER A 121 7.65 12.93 -9.45
C SER A 121 6.49 13.62 -8.73
N PHE A 122 5.89 12.96 -7.73
CA PHE A 122 4.65 13.42 -7.11
C PHE A 122 4.81 13.90 -5.65
N ALA A 123 5.85 13.44 -4.94
CA ALA A 123 6.12 13.78 -3.55
C ALA A 123 7.62 14.07 -3.31
N PRO A 124 8.27 14.98 -4.07
CA PRO A 124 9.74 15.15 -4.03
C PRO A 124 10.29 15.53 -2.65
N HIS A 125 9.49 16.19 -1.81
CA HIS A 125 9.86 16.53 -0.43
C HIS A 125 10.03 15.30 0.47
N ALA A 126 9.38 14.18 0.15
CA ALA A 126 9.51 12.92 0.88
C ALA A 126 10.91 12.29 0.71
N LEU A 127 11.66 12.70 -0.32
CA LEU A 127 13.03 12.25 -0.55
C LEU A 127 14.07 13.08 0.20
N GLU A 128 13.69 14.28 0.68
CA GLU A 128 14.58 15.16 1.45
C GLU A 128 14.87 14.55 2.83
N PRO A 129 16.12 14.63 3.32
CA PRO A 129 16.39 14.27 4.71
C PRO A 129 15.57 15.18 5.63
N LYS A 130 15.00 14.62 6.72
CA LYS A 130 14.38 15.42 7.79
C LYS A 130 15.36 16.51 8.18
N ARG A 131 15.06 17.77 7.83
CA ARG A 131 15.82 18.92 8.32
C ARG A 131 15.75 18.84 9.85
N GLY A 132 16.90 18.59 10.47
CA GLY A 132 16.98 18.48 11.92
C GLY A 132 16.41 19.76 12.54
N THR A 133 15.39 19.60 13.37
CA THR A 133 15.11 20.57 14.42
C THR A 133 16.14 20.31 15.51
N ASP A 134 17.14 21.19 15.60
CA ASP A 134 17.95 21.41 16.80
C ASP A 134 17.07 21.71 18.03
#